data_AF-A0A2G1ULD9-F1
#
_entry.id   AF-A0A2G1ULD9-F1
#
_cell.length_a   1.000
_cell.length_b   1.000
_cell.length_c   1.000
_cell.angle_alpha   90.00
_cell.angle_beta   90.00
_cell.angle_gamma   90.00
#
_symmetry.space_group_name_H-M   'P 1'
#
loop_
_entity.id
_entity.type
_entity.pdbx_description
1 polymer ?
#
loop_
_entity_poly.entity_id
_entity_poly.type
_entity_poly.pdbx_seq_one_letter_code
_entity_poly.pdbx_strand_id
1 'polypeptide(L)' 'MPDEPGAARKLRSHIVVEIVLVAALLVYLVMAQSRVVGDDLSFTVVGASLMALVTYWTLNTLRDGLELIAVRARRIRH' A
#
# COMPACT_ATOMS: atom_id res chain seq x y z
N MET A 1 -15.06 -17.15 24.20
CA MET A 1 -13.89 -16.47 23.61
C MET A 1 -14.22 -16.14 22.16
N PRO A 2 -14.82 -14.99 21.84
CA PRO A 2 -15.32 -14.78 20.49
C PRO A 2 -14.42 -13.86 19.67
N ASP A 3 -14.00 -14.40 18.53
CA ASP A 3 -14.02 -13.74 17.22
C ASP A 3 -13.17 -12.47 17.01
N GLU A 4 -11.96 -12.64 16.46
CA GLU A 4 -11.24 -11.59 15.71
C GLU A 4 -11.21 -11.79 14.17
N PRO A 5 -12.30 -12.23 13.48
CA PRO A 5 -12.32 -12.29 12.02
C PRO A 5 -12.26 -10.90 11.36
N GLY A 6 -12.51 -9.82 12.13
CA GLY A 6 -12.47 -8.44 11.65
C GLY A 6 -11.05 -7.92 11.38
N ALA A 7 -10.09 -8.22 12.25
CA ALA A 7 -8.71 -7.72 12.13
C ALA A 7 -7.98 -8.37 10.94
N ALA A 8 -8.09 -9.70 10.79
CA ALA A 8 -7.49 -10.44 9.67
C ALA A 8 -8.10 -10.04 8.31
N ARG A 9 -9.41 -9.78 8.26
CA ARG A 9 -10.10 -9.35 7.03
C ARG A 9 -9.71 -7.92 6.63
N LYS A 10 -9.52 -7.01 7.59
CA LYS A 10 -9.06 -5.65 7.35
C LYS A 10 -7.62 -5.63 6.81
N LEU A 11 -6.73 -6.44 7.40
CA LEU A 11 -5.36 -6.59 6.93
C LEU A 11 -5.30 -7.15 5.50
N ARG A 12 -6.11 -8.17 5.20
CA ARG A 12 -6.21 -8.76 3.85
C ARG A 12 -6.71 -7.75 2.82
N SER A 13 -7.65 -6.89 3.20
CA SER A 13 -8.15 -5.82 2.33
C SER A 13 -7.06 -4.78 2.03
N HIS A 14 -6.28 -4.37 3.03
CA HIS A 14 -5.17 -3.43 2.82
C HIS A 14 -4.10 -4.03 1.89
N ILE A 15 -3.74 -5.30 2.07
CA ILE A 15 -2.76 -6.00 1.22
C ILE A 15 -3.26 -6.13 -0.22
N VAL A 16 -4.55 -6.45 -0.45
CA VAL A 16 -5.10 -6.56 -1.81
C VAL A 16 -5.06 -5.21 -2.52
N VAL A 17 -5.44 -4.12 -1.83
CA VAL A 17 -5.38 -2.78 -2.43
C VAL A 17 -3.93 -2.38 -2.71
N GLU A 18 -2.98 -2.74 -1.85
CA GLU A 18 -1.56 -2.50 -2.08
C GLU A 18 -1.04 -3.25 -3.32
N ILE A 19 -1.39 -4.53 -3.48
CA ILE A 19 -1.01 -5.31 -4.67
C ILE A 19 -1.57 -4.67 -5.95
N VAL A 20 -2.83 -4.24 -5.91
CA VAL A 20 -3.47 -3.55 -7.05
C VAL A 20 -2.78 -2.23 -7.36
N LEU A 21 -2.44 -1.43 -6.33
CA LEU A 21 -1.72 -0.16 -6.47
C LEU A 21 -0.31 -0.36 -7.05
N VAL A 22 0.43 -1.36 -6.58
CA VAL A 22 1.74 -1.71 -7.12
C VAL A 22 1.64 -2.18 -8.56
N ALA A 23 0.66 -3.01 -8.90
CA ALA A 23 0.42 -3.44 -10.28
C ALA A 23 0.09 -2.25 -11.19
N ALA A 24 -0.75 -1.30 -10.74
CA ALA A 24 -1.04 -0.08 -11.46
C ALA A 24 0.22 0.79 -11.66
N LEU A 25 1.09 0.88 -10.64
CA LEU A 25 2.36 1.59 -10.74
C LEU A 25 3.31 0.94 -11.75
N LEU A 26 3.39 -0.40 -11.77
CA LEU A 26 4.20 -1.12 -12.75
C LEU A 26 3.70 -0.86 -14.18
N VAL A 27 2.39 -0.91 -14.40
CA VAL A 27 1.80 -0.58 -15.71
C VAL A 27 2.12 0.86 -16.11
N TYR A 28 1.96 1.82 -15.19
CA TYR A 28 2.33 3.21 -15.42
C TYR A 28 3.80 3.35 -15.81
N LEU A 29 4.73 2.69 -15.09
CA LEU A 29 6.16 2.73 -15.37
C LEU A 29 6.52 2.14 -16.74
N VAL A 30 5.85 1.05 -17.15
CA VAL A 30 6.03 0.46 -18.49
C VAL A 30 5.56 1.43 -19.57
N MET A 31 4.39 2.07 -19.40
CA MET A 31 3.90 3.08 -20.34
C MET A 31 4.80 4.33 -20.36
N ALA A 32 5.37 4.69 -19.21
CA ALA A 32 6.27 5.83 -19.03
C ALA A 32 7.60 5.70 -19.76
N GLN A 33 8.05 4.48 -20.13
CA GLN A 33 9.36 4.30 -20.78
C GLN A 33 9.51 5.10 -22.09
N SER A 34 8.41 5.44 -22.73
CA SER A 34 8.37 6.21 -23.98
C SER A 34 8.15 7.72 -23.79
N ARG A 35 7.96 8.19 -22.55
CA ARG A 35 7.57 9.58 -22.24
C ARG A 35 8.50 10.21 -21.21
N VAL A 36 9.05 11.37 -21.53
CA VAL A 36 9.85 12.16 -20.60
C VAL A 36 8.91 12.82 -19.58
N VAL A 37 9.27 12.73 -18.30
CA VAL A 37 8.52 13.38 -17.22
C VAL A 37 8.56 14.89 -17.42
N GLY A 38 7.40 15.56 -17.38
CA GLY A 38 7.26 17.00 -17.64
C GLY A 38 6.87 17.39 -19.07
N ASP A 39 6.90 16.44 -20.02
CA ASP A 39 6.50 16.68 -21.41
C ASP A 39 4.97 16.69 -21.56
N ASP A 40 4.29 15.87 -20.75
CA ASP A 40 2.84 15.88 -20.58
C ASP A 40 2.51 16.09 -19.09
N LEU A 41 1.94 17.26 -18.78
CA LEU A 41 1.54 17.64 -17.43
C LEU A 41 0.52 16.66 -16.84
N SER A 42 -0.40 16.15 -17.65
CA SER A 42 -1.42 15.20 -17.19
C SER A 42 -0.78 13.88 -16.80
N PHE A 43 0.17 13.40 -17.62
CA PHE A 43 0.92 12.19 -17.33
C PHE A 43 1.74 12.31 -16.04
N THR A 44 2.39 13.46 -15.85
CA THR A 44 3.21 13.75 -14.68
C THR A 44 2.38 13.82 -13.41
N VAL A 45 1.21 14.48 -13.46
CA VAL A 45 0.27 14.57 -12.32
C VAL A 45 -0.27 13.19 -11.96
N VAL A 46 -0.62 12.37 -12.96
CA VAL A 46 -1.08 10.99 -12.73
C VAL A 46 0.02 10.16 -12.05
N GLY A 47 1.25 10.21 -12.56
CA GLY A 47 2.38 9.50 -11.95
C GLY A 47 2.68 9.92 -10.51
N ALA A 48 2.72 11.24 -10.26
CA ALA A 48 2.94 11.79 -8.92
C ALA A 48 1.83 11.38 -7.94
N SER A 49 0.57 11.43 -8.38
CA SER A 49 -0.58 10.99 -7.58
C SER A 49 -0.50 9.51 -7.27
N LEU A 50 -0.12 8.69 -8.25
CA LEU A 50 0.02 7.25 -8.08
C LEU A 50 1.14 6.90 -7.09
N MET A 51 2.30 7.56 -7.21
CA MET A 51 3.41 7.41 -6.26
C MET A 51 3.00 7.82 -4.84
N ALA A 52 2.28 8.93 -4.69
CA ALA A 52 1.78 9.38 -3.39
C ALA A 52 0.79 8.38 -2.78
N LEU A 53 -0.15 7.85 -3.57
CA LEU A 53 -1.13 6.85 -3.12
C LEU A 53 -0.47 5.54 -2.69
N VAL A 54 0.46 5.01 -3.51
CA VAL A 54 1.24 3.82 -3.17
C VAL A 54 1.98 4.03 -1.86
N THR A 55 2.67 5.16 -1.71
CA THR A 55 3.45 5.48 -0.50
C THR A 55 2.57 5.55 0.74
N TYR A 56 1.45 6.28 0.66
CA TYR A 56 0.50 6.40 1.76
C TYR A 56 -0.04 5.03 2.18
N TRP A 57 -0.44 4.22 1.19
CA TRP A 57 -1.04 2.92 1.46
C TRP A 57 -0.03 1.93 2.05
N THR A 58 1.18 1.87 1.51
CA THR A 58 2.26 1.03 2.06
C THR A 58 2.62 1.41 3.49
N LEU A 59 2.70 2.71 3.80
CA LEU A 59 2.93 3.17 5.20
C LEU A 59 1.78 2.75 6.13
N ASN A 60 0.54 2.79 5.64
CA ASN A 60 -0.62 2.37 6.42
C ASN A 60 -0.63 0.85 6.65
N THR A 61 -0.29 0.04 5.64
CA THR A 61 -0.13 -1.42 5.80
C THR A 61 0.99 -1.76 6.77
N LEU A 62 2.14 -1.06 6.67
CA LEU A 62 3.28 -1.23 7.58
C LEU A 62 2.90 -0.91 9.03
N ARG A 63 2.15 0.18 9.25
CA ARG A 63 1.66 0.55 10.58
C ARG A 63 0.78 -0.54 11.18
N ASP A 64 -0.19 -1.05 10.42
CA ASP A 64 -1.07 -2.13 10.86
C ASP A 64 -0.29 -3.42 11.16
N GLY A 65 0.72 -3.75 10.33
CA GLY A 65 1.59 -4.89 10.56
C GLY A 65 2.42 -4.77 11.85
N LEU A 66 2.96 -3.56 12.11
CA LEU A 66 3.71 -3.27 13.34
C LEU A 66 2.82 -3.33 14.58
N GLU A 67 1.57 -2.86 14.49
CA GLU A 67 0.61 -2.96 15.59
C GLU A 67 0.33 -4.42 15.97
N LEU A 68 0.20 -5.30 14.97
CA LEU A 68 0.04 -6.74 15.17
C LEU A 68 1.27 -7.37 15.88
N ILE A 69 2.48 -6.99 15.46
CA ILE A 69 3.73 -7.45 16.06
C ILE A 69 3.86 -6.93 17.50
N ALA A 70 3.50 -5.67 17.74
CA ALA A 70 3.56 -5.05 19.05
C ALA A 70 2.62 -5.75 20.05
N VAL A 71 1.38 -6.07 19.64
CA VAL A 71 0.43 -6.86 20.45
C VAL A 71 1.00 -8.25 20.74
N ARG A 72 1.60 -8.91 19.74
CA ARG A 72 2.19 -10.25 19.91
C ARG A 72 3.40 -10.23 20.84
N ALA A 73 4.28 -9.23 20.73
CA ALA A 73 5.44 -9.06 21.61
C ALA A 73 5.02 -8.81 23.06
N ARG A 74 3.94 -8.04 23.27
CA ARG A 74 3.40 -7.78 24.61
C ARG A 74 2.80 -9.04 25.25
N ARG A 75 2.20 -9.93 24.45
CA ARG A 75 1.64 -11.21 24.90
C ARG A 75 2.71 -12.26 25.26
N ILE A 76 3.93 -12.16 24.73
CA ILE A 76 5.05 -13.08 25.03
C ILE A 76 5.79 -12.70 26.32
N ARG A 77 5.68 -11.44 26.76
CA ARG A 77 6.36 -10.92 27.96
C ARG A 77 5.62 -11.24 29.27
N HIS A 78 4.39 -11.73 29.21
CA HIS A 78 3.58 -12.17 30.35
C HIS A 78 3.41 -13.69 30.33
#